data_AF-A0A9V1DZG4-F1
#
_entry.id   AF-A0A9V1DZG4-F1
#
_cell.length_a   1.000
_cell.length_b   1.000
_cell.length_c   1.000
_cell.angle_alpha   90.00
_cell.angle_beta   90.00
_cell.angle_gamma   90.00
#
_symmetry.space_group_name_H-M   'P 1'
#
loop_
_entity.id
_entity.type
_entity.pdbx_description
1 polymer ?
#
loop_
_entity_poly.entity_id
_entity_poly.type
_entity_poly.pdbx_seq_one_letter_code
_entity_poly.pdbx_strand_id
1 'polypeptide(L)'
;MRLFLSVLLVALALCCYEANASACPAFVADLSGFLWKTPGLFEPSLAKYNAPEEAVEAVLHVKSCTDNISIPRKTILTEILGKITEKCAN
;
A
#
# COMPACT_ATOMS: atom_id res chain seq x y z
N MET A 1 -39.20 -10.50 14.02
CA MET A 1 -38.53 -9.89 12.85
C MET A 1 -37.06 -9.66 13.19
N ARG A 2 -36.14 -10.48 12.65
CA ARG A 2 -34.69 -10.44 12.95
C ARG A 2 -33.87 -9.58 11.99
N LEU A 3 -34.47 -9.11 10.90
CA LEU A 3 -33.79 -8.37 9.83
C LEU A 3 -33.26 -6.99 10.28
N PHE A 4 -33.98 -6.31 11.18
CA PHE A 4 -33.56 -5.00 11.70
C PHE A 4 -32.21 -5.06 12.42
N LEU A 5 -31.93 -6.13 13.18
CA LEU A 5 -30.64 -6.34 13.85
C LEU A 5 -29.50 -6.55 12.85
N SER A 6 -29.72 -7.35 11.81
CA SER A 6 -28.74 -7.59 10.76
C SER A 6 -28.41 -6.32 9.98
N VAL A 7 -29.43 -5.53 9.63
CA VAL A 7 -29.25 -4.25 8.92
C VAL A 7 -28.54 -3.23 9.79
N LEU A 8 -28.86 -3.16 11.08
CA LEU A 8 -28.15 -2.29 12.05
C LEU A 8 -26.68 -2.67 12.19
N LEU A 9 -26.35 -3.97 12.29
CA LEU A 9 -24.96 -4.43 12.40
C LEU A 9 -24.15 -4.12 11.14
N VAL A 10 -24.74 -4.26 9.96
CA VAL A 10 -24.08 -3.88 8.69
C VAL A 10 -23.90 -2.37 8.61
N ALA A 11 -24.90 -1.58 9.01
CA ALA A 11 -24.80 -0.13 9.06
C ALA A 11 -23.73 0.34 10.06
N LEU A 12 -23.67 -0.26 11.26
CA LEU A 12 -22.60 0.00 12.23
C LEU A 12 -21.22 -0.41 11.70
N ALA A 13 -21.10 -1.57 11.04
CA ALA A 13 -19.82 -1.98 10.44
C ALA A 13 -19.36 -1.01 9.33
N LEU A 14 -20.29 -0.45 8.56
CA LEU A 14 -19.99 0.50 7.49
C LEU A 14 -19.79 1.94 8.02
N CYS A 15 -20.53 2.35 9.04
CA CYS A 15 -20.47 3.69 9.63
C CYS A 15 -19.41 3.84 10.73
N CYS A 16 -18.99 2.74 11.35
CA CYS A 16 -17.89 2.68 12.32
C CYS A 16 -16.60 2.13 11.71
N TYR A 17 -16.57 1.85 10.40
CA TYR A 17 -15.31 1.78 9.68
C TYR A 17 -14.75 3.20 9.66
N GLU A 18 -13.92 3.53 10.65
CA GLU A 18 -13.29 4.83 10.74
C GLU A 18 -12.58 5.13 9.41
N ALA A 19 -13.11 6.11 8.67
CA ALA A 19 -12.40 6.76 7.57
C ALA A 19 -11.21 7.60 8.07
N ASN A 20 -10.90 7.53 9.37
CA ASN A 20 -9.73 8.12 10.03
C ASN A 20 -8.48 7.22 9.92
N ALA A 21 -8.55 6.17 9.10
CA ALA A 21 -7.42 5.27 8.90
C ALA A 21 -6.30 6.00 8.15
N SER A 22 -5.31 6.50 8.89
CA SER A 22 -4.05 6.96 8.34
C SER A 22 -3.46 5.90 7.42
N ALA A 23 -2.83 6.31 6.31
CA ALA A 23 -2.16 5.36 5.44
C ALA A 23 -1.17 4.52 6.25
N CYS A 24 -1.22 3.19 6.06
CA CYS A 24 -0.37 2.26 6.80
C CYS A 24 1.11 2.63 6.59
N PRO A 25 1.87 2.95 7.67
CA PRO A 25 3.27 3.37 7.52
C PRO A 25 4.14 2.33 6.80
N ALA A 26 3.87 1.05 7.02
CA ALA A 26 4.57 -0.03 6.33
C ALA A 26 4.30 -0.03 4.82
N PHE A 27 3.06 0.25 4.40
CA PHE A 27 2.69 0.34 2.99
C PHE A 27 3.37 1.54 2.31
N VAL A 28 3.38 2.72 2.96
CA VAL A 28 4.06 3.91 2.44
C VAL A 28 5.56 3.66 2.31
N ALA A 29 6.18 3.04 3.32
CA ALA A 29 7.60 2.69 3.29
C ALA A 29 7.93 1.69 2.17
N ASP A 30 7.04 0.73 1.90
CA ASP A 30 7.25 -0.25 0.83
C ASP A 30 7.05 0.32 -0.55
N LEU A 31 6.07 1.20 -0.75
CA LEU A 31 5.88 1.87 -2.04
C LEU A 31 7.05 2.80 -2.35
N SER A 32 7.55 3.52 -1.34
CA SER A 32 8.78 4.30 -1.45
C SER A 32 9.99 3.40 -1.75
N GLY A 33 10.12 2.30 -1.01
CA GLY A 33 11.16 1.29 -1.24
C GLY A 33 11.08 0.69 -2.64
N PHE A 34 9.89 0.43 -3.17
CA PHE A 34 9.66 -0.11 -4.50
C PHE A 34 10.19 0.83 -5.59
N LEU A 35 9.98 2.14 -5.45
CA LEU A 35 10.48 3.15 -6.37
C LEU A 35 12.00 3.32 -6.31
N TRP A 36 12.60 3.29 -5.11
CA TRP A 36 13.97 3.76 -4.88
C TRP A 36 15.00 2.69 -4.55
N LYS A 37 14.63 1.60 -3.88
CA LYS A 37 15.58 0.53 -3.56
C LYS A 37 15.97 -0.22 -4.83
N THR A 38 17.22 -0.66 -4.87
CA THR A 38 17.65 -1.64 -5.87
C THR A 38 16.96 -2.99 -5.63
N PRO A 39 16.86 -3.87 -6.65
CA PRO A 39 16.29 -5.20 -6.48
C PRO A 39 16.87 -5.97 -5.28
N GLY A 40 18.20 -5.98 -5.13
CA GLY A 40 18.88 -6.65 -4.01
C GLY A 40 18.62 -6.07 -2.61
N LEU A 41 18.00 -4.89 -2.51
CA LEU A 41 17.55 -4.31 -1.23
C LEU A 41 16.03 -4.38 -1.06
N PHE A 42 15.29 -4.46 -2.16
CA PHE A 42 13.84 -4.50 -2.13
C PHE A 42 13.31 -5.91 -1.84
N GLU A 43 13.82 -6.93 -2.53
CA GLU A 43 13.40 -8.32 -2.35
C GLU A 43 13.57 -8.80 -0.90
N PRO A 44 14.71 -8.61 -0.22
CA PRO A 44 14.84 -8.98 1.20
C PRO A 44 13.86 -8.22 2.11
N SER A 45 13.44 -7.02 1.71
CA SER A 45 12.49 -6.24 2.51
C SER A 45 11.06 -6.77 2.46
N LEU A 46 10.73 -7.66 1.52
CA LEU A 46 9.43 -8.34 1.43
C LEU A 46 9.31 -9.51 2.41
N ALA A 47 10.44 -10.03 2.93
CA ALA A 47 10.45 -11.19 3.83
C ALA A 47 9.59 -11.00 5.09
N LYS A 48 9.43 -9.75 5.56
CA LYS A 48 8.57 -9.41 6.71
C LYS A 48 7.10 -9.83 6.57
N TYR A 49 6.64 -10.11 5.35
CA TYR A 49 5.26 -10.50 5.08
C TYR A 49 5.00 -12.00 5.08
N ASN A 50 6.04 -12.83 5.07
CA ASN A 50 5.92 -14.29 4.90
C ASN A 50 4.96 -14.65 3.74
N ALA A 51 5.06 -13.89 2.64
CA ALA A 51 4.18 -14.05 1.49
C ALA A 51 4.53 -15.32 0.69
N PRO A 52 3.56 -15.93 -0.01
CA PRO A 52 3.85 -16.98 -0.98
C PRO A 52 4.84 -16.51 -2.04
N GLU A 53 5.68 -17.42 -2.52
CA GLU A 53 6.72 -17.14 -3.53
C GLU A 53 6.13 -16.49 -4.79
N GLU A 54 4.98 -17.00 -5.27
CA GLU A 54 4.23 -16.45 -6.41
C GLU A 54 3.91 -14.95 -6.24
N ALA A 55 3.54 -14.52 -5.02
CA ALA A 55 3.22 -13.12 -4.76
C ALA A 55 4.49 -12.24 -4.75
N VAL A 56 5.60 -12.77 -4.24
CA VAL A 56 6.90 -12.09 -4.25
C VAL A 56 7.38 -11.90 -5.68
N GLU A 57 7.35 -12.96 -6.49
CA GLU A 57 7.74 -12.91 -7.90
C GLU A 57 6.90 -11.92 -8.71
N ALA A 58 5.58 -11.90 -8.49
CA ALA A 58 4.69 -10.95 -9.16
C ALA A 58 5.07 -9.50 -8.85
N VAL A 59 5.38 -9.18 -7.59
CA VAL A 59 5.81 -7.83 -7.20
C VAL A 59 7.18 -7.50 -7.81
N LEU A 60 8.13 -8.43 -7.81
CA LEU A 60 9.45 -8.23 -8.43
C LEU A 60 9.36 -8.03 -9.94
N HIS A 61 8.43 -8.71 -10.61
CA HIS A 61 8.15 -8.49 -12.02
C HIS A 61 7.67 -7.06 -12.29
N VAL A 62 6.70 -6.54 -11.51
CA VAL A 62 6.26 -5.15 -11.65
C VAL A 62 7.38 -4.16 -11.30
N LYS A 63 8.23 -4.49 -10.32
CA LYS A 63 9.40 -3.69 -9.98
C LYS A 63 10.36 -3.57 -11.16
N SER A 64 10.63 -4.66 -11.88
CA SER A 64 11.53 -4.65 -13.04
C SER A 64 11.06 -3.65 -14.11
N CYS A 65 9.75 -3.54 -14.33
CA CYS A 65 9.15 -2.52 -15.20
C CYS A 65 9.36 -1.11 -14.66
N THR A 66 9.12 -0.93 -13.36
CA THR A 66 9.20 0.37 -12.67
C THR A 66 10.63 0.87 -12.54
N ASP A 67 11.62 -0.01 -12.48
CA ASP A 67 13.04 0.37 -12.39
C ASP A 67 13.54 1.08 -13.66
N ASN A 68 12.89 0.88 -14.80
CA ASN A 68 13.17 1.59 -16.04
C ASN A 68 12.60 3.02 -16.09
N ILE A 69 11.82 3.43 -15.08
CA ILE A 69 11.29 4.80 -14.99
C ILE A 69 12.43 5.76 -14.62
N SER A 70 12.51 6.87 -15.35
CA SER A 70 13.53 7.89 -15.10
C SER A 70 13.42 8.50 -13.70
N ILE A 71 14.56 8.92 -13.14
CA ILE A 71 14.64 9.53 -11.81
C ILE A 71 13.63 10.69 -11.64
N PRO A 72 13.51 11.66 -12.58
CA PRO A 72 12.54 12.75 -12.43
C PRO A 72 11.09 12.26 -12.29
N ARG A 73 10.72 11.19 -13.00
CA ARG A 73 9.38 10.60 -12.90
C ARG A 73 9.19 9.87 -11.56
N LYS A 74 10.21 9.17 -11.06
CA LYS A 74 10.18 8.54 -9.72
C LYS A 74 10.02 9.59 -8.62
N THR A 75 10.64 10.76 -8.76
CA THR A 75 10.45 11.91 -7.86
C THR A 75 8.98 12.36 -7.84
N ILE A 76 8.37 12.58 -9.02
CA ILE A 76 6.96 12.96 -9.13
C ILE A 76 6.03 11.92 -8.47
N LEU A 77 6.29 10.62 -8.69
CA LEU A 77 5.50 9.56 -8.05
C LEU A 77 5.62 9.56 -6.52
N THR A 78 6.81 9.89 -6.00
CA THR A 78 7.05 10.01 -4.55
C THR A 78 6.31 11.21 -3.96
N GLU A 79 6.28 12.34 -4.68
CA GLU A 79 5.48 13.51 -4.28
C GLU A 79 3.98 13.21 -4.26
N ILE A 80 3.48 12.46 -5.25
CA ILE A 80 2.09 12.01 -5.30
C ILE A 80 1.78 11.12 -4.10
N LEU A 81 2.66 10.15 -3.78
CA LEU A 81 2.52 9.31 -2.60
C LEU A 81 2.47 10.13 -1.31
N GLY A 82 3.31 11.16 -1.19
CA GLY A 82 3.29 12.11 -0.07
C GLY A 82 1.93 12.80 0.08
N LYS A 83 1.40 13.37 -1.01
CA LYS A 83 0.10 14.04 -1.02
C LYS A 83 -1.06 13.10 -0.67
N ILE A 84 -1.04 11.87 -1.16
CA ILE A 84 -2.06 10.85 -0.81
C ILE A 84 -1.97 10.53 0.69
N THR A 85 -0.76 10.33 1.21
CA THR A 85 -0.52 10.01 2.62
C THR A 85 -1.02 11.13 3.54
N GLU A 86 -0.73 12.39 3.20
CA GLU A 86 -1.22 13.57 3.93
C GLU A 86 -2.75 13.66 3.93
N LYS A 87 -3.38 13.37 2.79
CA LYS A 87 -4.84 13.38 2.65
C LYS A 87 -5.52 12.23 3.40
N CYS A 88 -4.86 11.09 3.58
CA CYS A 88 -5.39 9.98 4.37
C CYS A 88 -5.17 10.17 5.88
N ALA A 89 -4.28 11.09 6.29
CA ALA A 89 -3.99 11.38 7.69
C ALA A 89 -4.87 12.48 8.30
N ASN A 90 -5.61 13.23 7.47
CA ASN A 90 -6.50 14.33 7.86
C ASN A 90 -7.93 14.06 7.36
#